data_AF-A0A968XEW2-F1
#
_entry.id   AF-A0A968XEW2-F1
#
_cell.length_a   1.000
_cell.length_b   1.000
_cell.length_c   1.000
_cell.angle_alpha   90.00
_cell.angle_beta   90.00
_cell.angle_gamma   90.00
#
_symmetry.space_group_name_H-M   'P 1'
#
loop_
_entity.id
_entity.type
_entity.pdbx_description
1 polymer ?
#
loop_
_entity_poly.entity_id
_entity_poly.type
_entity_poly.pdbx_seq_one_letter_code
_entity_poly.pdbx_strand_id
1 'polypeptide(L)'
;MAPEVQIFGQGIQRGLTQWQALQPHLISWLFDRPDSLGFQNDSNRAPSPWKLWSQHSQGFPQGLFQTLSTDGAIEDWIARQPINSNDWLELTITLQRLQQGLIAWATTQIYSNKLMAKFLSSLYVGFAGTWILLSRGVGSGMNVLSRDMFAQTAMRSGLQVLRLFAQQPFFRSMGT
;
A
#
# COMPACT_ATOMS: atom_id res chain seq x y z
N MET A 1 -28.67 -15.94 -5.57
CA MET A 1 -27.85 -14.83 -5.04
C MET A 1 -27.43 -13.97 -6.20
N ALA A 2 -27.46 -12.64 -6.09
CA ALA A 2 -27.09 -11.75 -7.18
C ALA A 2 -25.61 -11.95 -7.57
N PRO A 3 -25.26 -12.03 -8.85
CA PRO A 3 -23.89 -12.29 -9.33
C PRO A 3 -22.87 -11.27 -8.79
N GLU A 4 -23.31 -10.05 -8.50
CA GLU A 4 -22.50 -8.97 -7.91
C GLU A 4 -21.98 -9.30 -6.50
N VAL A 5 -22.79 -9.96 -5.67
CA VAL A 5 -22.40 -10.34 -4.30
C VAL A 5 -21.31 -11.42 -4.32
N GLN A 6 -21.36 -12.32 -5.32
CA GLN A 6 -20.34 -13.34 -5.49
C GLN A 6 -19.01 -12.73 -5.96
N ILE A 7 -19.05 -11.78 -6.90
CA ILE A 7 -17.88 -11.03 -7.35
C ILE A 7 -17.23 -10.33 -6.14
N PHE A 8 -18.02 -9.57 -5.38
CA PHE A 8 -17.52 -8.85 -4.20
C PHE A 8 -16.94 -9.80 -3.14
N GLY A 9 -17.64 -10.91 -2.84
CA GLY A 9 -17.17 -11.93 -1.89
C GLY A 9 -15.83 -12.55 -2.31
N GLN A 10 -15.63 -12.82 -3.60
CA GLN A 10 -14.37 -13.33 -4.13
C GLN A 10 -13.24 -12.32 -3.98
N GLY A 11 -13.47 -11.05 -4.31
CA GLY A 11 -12.48 -9.98 -4.10
C GLY A 11 -12.05 -9.85 -2.64
N ILE A 12 -13.00 -9.92 -1.70
CA ILE A 12 -12.70 -9.87 -0.26
C ILE A 12 -11.84 -11.06 0.14
N GLN A 13 -12.27 -12.26 -0.25
CA GLN A 13 -11.56 -13.48 0.11
C GLN A 13 -10.14 -13.46 -0.43
N ARG A 14 -9.93 -13.03 -1.68
CA ARG A 14 -8.59 -12.88 -2.26
C ARG A 14 -7.74 -11.90 -1.44
N GLY A 15 -8.25 -10.70 -1.16
CA GLY A 15 -7.52 -9.69 -0.37
C GLY A 15 -7.17 -10.17 1.05
N LEU A 16 -8.06 -10.92 1.71
CA LEU A 16 -7.77 -11.49 3.03
C LEU A 16 -6.73 -12.61 2.96
N THR A 17 -6.76 -13.46 1.94
CA THR A 17 -5.75 -14.50 1.71
C THR A 17 -4.37 -13.86 1.47
N GLN A 18 -4.30 -12.80 0.66
CA GLN A 18 -3.05 -12.04 0.46
C GLN A 18 -2.54 -11.47 1.77
N TRP A 19 -3.43 -10.88 2.58
CA TRP A 19 -3.05 -10.37 3.89
C TRP A 19 -2.49 -11.46 4.81
N GLN A 20 -3.13 -12.64 4.86
CA GLN A 20 -2.65 -13.76 5.69
C GLN A 20 -1.25 -14.23 5.27
N ALA A 21 -0.94 -14.22 3.97
CA ALA A 21 0.38 -14.56 3.46
C ALA A 21 1.44 -13.48 3.81
N LEU A 22 1.05 -12.20 3.81
CA LEU A 22 1.95 -11.07 4.05
C LEU A 22 2.18 -10.76 5.53
N GLN A 23 1.20 -11.06 6.39
CA GLN A 23 1.23 -10.71 7.82
C GLN A 23 2.50 -11.20 8.55
N PRO A 24 3.02 -12.43 8.34
CA PRO A 24 4.26 -12.87 8.99
C PRO A 24 5.51 -12.10 8.54
N HIS A 25 5.47 -11.50 7.35
CA HIS A 25 6.58 -10.80 6.69
C HIS A 25 6.40 -9.27 6.73
N LEU A 26 5.47 -8.78 7.55
CA LEU A 26 5.10 -7.37 7.60
C LEU A 26 6.28 -6.46 7.97
N ILE A 27 7.09 -6.91 8.93
CA ILE A 27 8.14 -6.12 9.58
C ILE A 27 9.52 -6.75 9.49
N SER A 28 9.66 -7.94 8.88
CA SER A 28 10.95 -8.65 8.88
C SER A 28 12.07 -7.82 8.25
N TRP A 29 11.75 -7.02 7.24
CA TRP A 29 12.67 -6.07 6.61
C TRP A 29 13.22 -4.98 7.54
N LEU A 30 12.51 -4.63 8.63
CA LEU A 30 12.97 -3.65 9.61
C LEU A 30 14.08 -4.21 10.50
N PHE A 31 14.04 -5.52 10.80
CA PHE A 31 15.09 -6.15 11.60
C PHE A 31 16.39 -6.33 10.83
N ASP A 32 16.30 -6.48 9.50
CA ASP A 32 17.45 -6.48 8.63
C ASP A 32 18.10 -5.07 8.52
N ARG A 33 17.39 -4.00 8.94
CA ARG A 33 17.79 -2.59 8.82
C ARG A 33 17.21 -1.66 9.90
N PRO A 34 17.76 -1.62 11.12
CA PRO A 34 17.33 -0.65 12.13
C PRO A 34 17.52 0.82 11.70
N ASP A 35 18.45 1.11 10.78
CA ASP A 35 18.83 2.47 10.38
C ASP A 35 18.07 3.02 9.15
N SER A 36 17.32 2.17 8.43
CA SER A 36 16.61 2.55 7.20
C SER A 36 15.10 2.34 7.38
N LEU A 37 14.44 3.36 7.94
CA LEU A 37 13.01 3.35 8.23
C LEU A 37 12.15 3.76 7.01
N GLY A 38 12.57 3.37 5.80
CA GLY A 38 12.06 3.92 4.54
C GLY A 38 11.49 2.89 3.55
N PHE A 39 10.64 3.39 2.65
CA PHE A 39 10.03 2.63 1.54
C PHE A 39 10.76 2.81 0.20
N GLN A 40 11.90 3.51 0.21
CA GLN A 40 12.68 3.77 -1.00
C GLN A 40 13.55 2.56 -1.35
N ASN A 41 13.72 2.31 -2.63
CA ASN A 41 14.59 1.27 -3.13
C ASN A 41 16.01 1.85 -3.26
N ASP A 42 16.93 1.37 -2.43
CA ASP A 42 18.35 1.71 -2.52
C ASP A 42 19.09 0.48 -3.06
N SER A 43 19.46 0.49 -4.34
CA SER A 43 20.10 -0.63 -5.03
C SER A 43 21.38 -1.13 -4.34
N ASN A 44 22.05 -0.27 -3.56
CA ASN A 44 23.29 -0.58 -2.83
C ASN A 44 23.04 -1.18 -1.44
N ARG A 45 21.77 -1.42 -1.08
CA ARG A 45 21.37 -1.66 0.29
C ARG A 45 20.12 -2.56 0.26
N ALA A 46 20.22 -3.79 0.79
CA ALA A 46 19.18 -4.78 1.19
C ALA A 46 17.67 -4.54 0.89
N PRO A 47 16.90 -5.62 0.65
CA PRO A 47 15.65 -5.56 -0.10
C PRO A 47 14.61 -4.59 0.48
N SER A 48 14.11 -3.69 -0.36
CA SER A 48 12.95 -2.83 -0.06
C SER A 48 11.75 -3.65 0.46
N PRO A 49 10.92 -3.12 1.37
CA PRO A 49 9.70 -3.80 1.82
C PRO A 49 8.81 -4.27 0.65
N TRP A 50 8.78 -3.51 -0.45
CA TRP A 50 8.07 -3.89 -1.67
C TRP A 50 8.63 -5.17 -2.31
N LYS A 51 9.96 -5.34 -2.29
CA LYS A 51 10.62 -6.55 -2.81
C LYS A 51 10.28 -7.77 -1.97
N LEU A 52 10.27 -7.62 -0.65
CA LEU A 52 9.91 -8.69 0.26
C LEU A 52 8.44 -9.10 0.06
N TRP A 53 7.52 -8.13 0.05
CA TRP A 53 6.10 -8.42 -0.09
C TRP A 53 5.74 -9.01 -1.46
N SER A 54 6.46 -8.66 -2.53
CA SER A 54 6.23 -9.26 -3.85
C SER A 54 6.58 -10.75 -3.94
N GLN A 55 7.42 -11.25 -3.04
CA GLN A 55 7.76 -12.68 -2.97
C GLN A 55 6.67 -13.49 -2.26
N HIS A 56 5.88 -12.84 -1.41
CA HIS A 56 4.85 -13.46 -0.57
C HIS A 56 3.41 -13.11 -1.00
N SER A 57 3.24 -12.33 -2.07
CA SER A 57 1.95 -12.04 -2.68
C SER A 57 1.81 -12.70 -4.05
N GLN A 58 0.57 -12.81 -4.52
CA GLN A 58 0.23 -13.31 -5.85
C GLN A 58 -0.68 -12.35 -6.60
N GLY A 59 -0.86 -12.53 -7.91
CA GLY A 59 -1.86 -11.79 -8.69
C GLY A 59 -1.59 -10.29 -8.79
N PHE A 60 -2.65 -9.48 -8.68
CA PHE A 60 -2.57 -8.04 -8.90
C PHE A 60 -1.69 -7.29 -7.87
N PRO A 61 -1.76 -7.59 -6.55
CA PRO A 61 -0.85 -7.00 -5.56
C PRO A 61 0.64 -7.31 -5.83
N GLN A 62 0.95 -8.51 -6.33
CA GLN A 62 2.32 -8.90 -6.65
C GLN A 62 2.92 -8.02 -7.74
N GLY A 63 2.18 -7.78 -8.83
CA GLY A 63 2.64 -6.93 -9.92
C GLY A 63 2.93 -5.49 -9.46
N LEU A 64 2.09 -4.94 -8.57
CA LEU A 64 2.34 -3.63 -7.98
C LEU A 64 3.62 -3.63 -7.14
N PHE A 65 3.79 -4.59 -6.23
CA PHE A 65 4.96 -4.66 -5.36
C PHE A 65 6.25 -4.89 -6.13
N GLN A 66 6.23 -5.70 -7.20
CA GLN A 66 7.37 -5.86 -8.09
C GLN A 66 7.74 -4.52 -8.75
N THR A 67 6.75 -3.80 -9.28
CA THR A 67 6.96 -2.49 -9.91
C THR A 67 7.57 -1.49 -8.93
N LEU A 68 7.03 -1.43 -7.70
CA LEU A 68 7.56 -0.60 -6.62
C LEU A 68 8.97 -1.02 -6.19
N SER A 69 9.31 -2.30 -6.27
CA SER A 69 10.63 -2.82 -5.89
C SER A 69 11.74 -2.53 -6.90
N THR A 70 11.38 -2.11 -8.12
CA THR A 70 12.34 -1.78 -9.19
C THR A 70 12.29 -0.30 -9.58
N ASP A 71 11.68 0.56 -8.74
CA ASP A 71 11.38 1.97 -9.05
C ASP A 71 10.68 2.16 -10.40
N GLY A 72 9.88 1.17 -10.80
CA GLY A 72 9.12 1.21 -12.04
C GLY A 72 8.00 2.24 -11.98
N ALA A 73 7.66 2.80 -13.13
CA ALA A 73 6.51 3.71 -13.24
C ALA A 73 5.20 2.92 -13.01
N ILE A 74 4.62 3.06 -11.82
CA ILE A 74 3.30 2.49 -11.48
C ILE A 74 2.25 2.91 -12.50
N GLU A 75 2.35 4.14 -12.99
CA GLU A 75 1.43 4.71 -13.99
C GLU A 75 1.43 3.89 -15.29
N ASP A 76 2.62 3.52 -15.78
CA ASP A 76 2.77 2.70 -16.98
C ASP A 76 2.36 1.24 -16.75
N TRP A 77 2.64 0.71 -15.55
CA TRP A 77 2.26 -0.66 -15.20
C TRP A 77 0.74 -0.82 -15.20
N ILE A 78 0.03 0.04 -14.47
CA ILE A 78 -1.43 -0.07 -14.31
C ILE A 78 -2.17 0.26 -15.62
N ALA A 79 -1.62 1.12 -16.48
CA ALA A 79 -2.18 1.40 -17.81
C ALA A 79 -2.17 0.17 -18.74
N ARG A 80 -1.33 -0.83 -18.47
CA ARG A 80 -1.20 -2.05 -19.29
C ARG A 80 -2.00 -3.23 -18.74
N GLN A 81 -2.59 -3.11 -17.55
CA GLN A 81 -3.32 -4.22 -16.92
C GLN A 81 -4.82 -4.21 -17.28
N PRO A 82 -5.43 -5.36 -17.57
CA PRO A 82 -6.88 -5.50 -17.61
C PRO A 82 -7.43 -5.51 -16.18
N ILE A 83 -7.78 -4.34 -15.65
CA ILE A 83 -8.23 -4.21 -14.25
C ILE A 83 -9.69 -4.65 -14.13
N ASN A 84 -9.93 -5.72 -13.37
CA ASN A 84 -11.27 -6.10 -12.96
C ASN A 84 -11.60 -5.54 -11.56
N SER A 85 -12.89 -5.41 -11.25
CA SER A 85 -13.35 -4.98 -9.92
C SER A 85 -12.82 -5.85 -8.78
N ASN A 86 -12.63 -7.15 -9.02
CA ASN A 86 -12.07 -8.08 -8.04
C ASN A 86 -10.59 -7.82 -7.76
N ASP A 87 -9.80 -7.56 -8.81
CA ASP A 87 -8.36 -7.32 -8.69
C ASP A 87 -8.11 -6.01 -7.93
N TRP A 88 -8.96 -5.00 -8.18
CA TRP A 88 -8.92 -3.75 -7.43
C TRP A 88 -9.30 -3.92 -5.96
N LEU A 89 -10.34 -4.72 -5.68
CA LEU A 89 -10.79 -4.95 -4.30
C LEU A 89 -9.73 -5.72 -3.51
N GLU A 90 -9.15 -6.75 -4.12
CA GLU A 90 -8.02 -7.50 -3.58
C GLU A 90 -6.86 -6.57 -3.24
N LEU A 91 -6.48 -5.69 -4.18
CA LEU A 91 -5.42 -4.71 -3.95
C LEU A 91 -5.73 -3.75 -2.81
N THR A 92 -6.95 -3.21 -2.80
CA THR A 92 -7.38 -2.22 -1.81
C THR A 92 -7.34 -2.80 -0.40
N ILE A 93 -7.87 -4.01 -0.23
CA ILE A 93 -7.85 -4.70 1.06
C ILE A 93 -6.41 -5.00 1.47
N THR A 94 -5.59 -5.48 0.54
CA THR A 94 -4.19 -5.82 0.82
C THR A 94 -3.40 -4.60 1.30
N LEU A 95 -3.47 -3.47 0.56
CA LEU A 95 -2.79 -2.22 0.93
C LEU A 95 -3.31 -1.64 2.25
N GLN A 96 -4.63 -1.66 2.45
CA GLN A 96 -5.23 -1.15 3.68
C GLN A 96 -4.81 -1.96 4.90
N ARG A 97 -4.79 -3.29 4.79
CA ARG A 97 -4.36 -4.19 5.87
C ARG A 97 -2.87 -4.07 6.16
N LEU A 98 -2.03 -3.97 5.13
CA LEU A 98 -0.59 -3.68 5.29
C LEU A 98 -0.37 -2.38 6.07
N GLN A 99 -1.01 -1.30 5.66
CA GLN A 99 -0.88 0.00 6.33
C GLN A 99 -1.36 -0.08 7.79
N GLN A 100 -2.53 -0.67 8.05
CA GLN A 100 -3.08 -0.82 9.40
C GLN A 100 -2.17 -1.68 10.28
N GLY A 101 -1.64 -2.78 9.75
CA GLY A 101 -0.71 -3.65 10.46
C GLY A 101 0.58 -2.92 10.84
N LEU A 102 1.16 -2.14 9.92
CA LEU A 102 2.38 -1.37 10.17
C LEU A 102 2.17 -0.27 11.19
N ILE A 103 1.03 0.42 11.14
CA ILE A 103 0.67 1.43 12.15
C ILE A 103 0.48 0.77 13.51
N ALA A 104 -0.29 -0.33 13.60
CA ALA A 104 -0.52 -1.05 14.85
C ALA A 104 0.79 -1.59 15.46
N TRP A 105 1.70 -2.08 14.62
CA TRP A 105 3.03 -2.44 15.07
C TRP A 105 3.80 -1.22 15.59
N ALA A 106 3.86 -0.13 14.83
CA ALA A 106 4.58 1.08 15.23
C ALA A 106 4.08 1.67 16.56
N THR A 107 2.78 1.62 16.83
CA THR A 107 2.18 2.15 18.07
C THR A 107 2.29 1.22 19.27
N THR A 108 2.49 -0.08 19.05
CA THR A 108 2.69 -1.07 20.14
C THR A 108 4.15 -1.16 20.56
N GLN A 109 5.09 -0.80 19.69
CA GLN A 109 6.50 -0.79 20.02
C GLN A 109 6.86 0.42 20.90
N ILE A 110 7.58 0.16 22.00
CA ILE A 110 8.08 1.18 22.94
C ILE A 110 9.33 1.87 22.33
N TYR A 111 9.20 2.45 21.14
CA TYR A 111 10.28 3.22 20.52
C TYR A 111 10.31 4.65 21.08
N SER A 112 11.47 5.30 20.98
CA SER A 112 11.54 6.75 21.19
C SER A 112 10.57 7.46 20.24
N ASN A 113 9.84 8.46 20.74
CA ASN A 113 8.83 9.22 19.96
C ASN A 113 9.37 9.69 18.59
N LYS A 114 10.69 9.96 18.49
CA LYS A 114 11.34 10.41 17.25
C LYS A 114 11.47 9.29 16.19
N LEU A 115 11.86 8.07 16.56
CA LEU A 115 12.00 6.96 15.62
C LEU A 115 10.63 6.51 15.11
N MET A 116 9.66 6.40 16.02
CA MET A 116 8.26 6.11 15.67
C MET A 116 7.69 7.18 14.72
N ALA A 117 7.88 8.46 15.03
CA ALA A 117 7.39 9.54 14.17
C ALA A 117 8.02 9.50 12.77
N LYS A 118 9.33 9.24 12.65
CA LYS A 118 10.01 9.11 11.35
C LYS A 118 9.47 7.93 10.54
N PHE A 119 9.31 6.77 11.18
CA PHE A 119 8.77 5.57 10.53
C PHE A 119 7.32 5.78 10.06
N LEU A 120 6.46 6.29 10.92
CA LEU A 120 5.07 6.63 10.57
C LEU A 120 5.01 7.64 9.43
N SER A 121 5.87 8.67 9.45
CA SER A 121 5.93 9.65 8.36
C SER A 121 6.28 9.00 7.02
N SER A 122 7.27 8.10 7.01
CA SER A 122 7.62 7.36 5.79
C SER A 122 6.51 6.43 5.32
N LEU A 123 5.83 5.73 6.25
CA LEU A 123 4.65 4.90 5.97
C LEU A 123 3.55 5.70 5.27
N TYR A 124 3.12 6.81 5.89
CA TYR A 124 2.03 7.62 5.35
C TYR A 124 2.36 8.19 3.98
N VAL A 125 3.58 8.71 3.79
CA VAL A 125 4.01 9.26 2.49
C VAL A 125 4.15 8.16 1.43
N GLY A 126 4.73 7.00 1.77
CA GLY A 126 4.92 5.89 0.84
C GLY A 126 3.59 5.32 0.34
N PHE A 127 2.63 5.08 1.24
CA PHE A 127 1.31 4.60 0.87
C PHE A 127 0.48 5.66 0.15
N ALA A 128 0.53 6.93 0.58
CA ALA A 128 -0.17 8.01 -0.12
C ALA A 128 0.37 8.21 -1.55
N GLY A 129 1.69 8.18 -1.73
CA GLY A 129 2.33 8.25 -3.05
C GLY A 129 1.89 7.10 -3.94
N THR A 130 1.85 5.87 -3.42
CA THR A 130 1.36 4.69 -4.15
C THR A 130 -0.08 4.89 -4.63
N TRP A 131 -0.98 5.35 -3.75
CA TRP A 131 -2.38 5.63 -4.10
C TRP A 131 -2.54 6.72 -5.17
N ILE A 132 -1.73 7.78 -5.10
CA ILE A 132 -1.76 8.88 -6.06
C ILE A 132 -1.22 8.43 -7.43
N LEU A 133 -0.14 7.65 -7.46
CA LEU A 133 0.41 7.12 -8.71
C LEU A 133 -0.56 6.11 -9.36
N LEU A 134 -1.21 5.28 -8.55
CA LEU A 134 -2.28 4.39 -9.02
C LEU A 134 -3.42 5.16 -9.68
N SER A 135 -3.85 6.31 -9.10
CA SER A 135 -4.97 7.10 -9.65
C SER A 135 -4.66 7.71 -11.01
N ARG A 136 -3.39 8.10 -11.24
CA ARG A 136 -2.93 8.73 -12.48
C ARG A 136 -2.77 7.73 -13.63
N GLY A 137 -2.33 6.52 -13.31
CA GLY A 137 -2.05 5.50 -14.31
C GLY A 137 -3.27 4.79 -14.89
N VAL A 138 -4.45 4.88 -14.25
CA VAL A 138 -5.64 4.18 -14.73
C VAL A 138 -5.97 4.68 -16.15
N GLY A 139 -5.64 3.89 -17.17
CA GLY A 139 -5.65 4.30 -18.57
C GLY A 139 -6.08 3.18 -19.52
N SER A 140 -6.92 3.56 -20.50
CA SER A 140 -7.33 2.87 -21.73
C SER A 140 -8.05 1.50 -21.66
N GLY A 141 -7.80 0.67 -20.66
CA GLY A 141 -8.38 -0.69 -20.55
C GLY A 141 -9.77 -0.78 -19.92
N MET A 142 -10.30 0.32 -19.39
CA MET A 142 -11.59 0.38 -18.70
C MET A 142 -12.54 1.40 -19.32
N ASN A 143 -13.86 1.14 -19.16
CA ASN A 143 -14.89 2.12 -19.46
C ASN A 143 -14.63 3.42 -18.67
N VAL A 144 -14.83 4.57 -19.31
CA VAL A 144 -14.61 5.92 -18.78
C VAL A 144 -15.25 6.12 -17.39
N LEU A 145 -16.47 5.59 -17.19
CA LEU A 145 -17.16 5.68 -15.89
C LEU A 145 -16.42 4.92 -14.77
N SER A 146 -15.98 3.70 -15.06
CA SER A 146 -15.21 2.90 -14.12
C SER A 146 -13.87 3.56 -13.83
N ARG A 147 -13.19 4.07 -14.87
CA ARG A 147 -11.93 4.81 -14.76
C ARG A 147 -12.02 5.98 -13.79
N ASP A 148 -13.05 6.82 -13.92
CA ASP A 148 -13.25 7.98 -13.05
C ASP A 148 -13.52 7.56 -11.61
N MET A 149 -14.30 6.51 -11.40
CA MET A 149 -14.53 5.96 -10.06
C MET A 149 -13.24 5.40 -9.43
N PHE A 150 -12.41 4.70 -10.20
CA PHE A 150 -11.12 4.18 -9.72
C PHE A 150 -10.14 5.30 -9.38
N ALA A 151 -9.97 6.26 -10.27
CA ALA A 151 -9.08 7.39 -10.03
C ALA A 151 -9.51 8.19 -8.79
N GLN A 152 -10.81 8.44 -8.64
CA GLN A 152 -11.35 9.14 -7.46
C GLN A 152 -11.20 8.34 -6.17
N THR A 153 -11.43 7.03 -6.18
CA THR A 153 -11.30 6.19 -4.97
C THR A 153 -9.85 6.06 -4.53
N ALA A 154 -8.90 5.91 -5.46
CA ALA A 154 -7.47 5.91 -5.16
C ALA A 154 -7.02 7.27 -4.60
N MET A 155 -7.42 8.38 -5.22
CA MET A 155 -7.14 9.74 -4.74
C MET A 155 -7.70 9.98 -3.33
N ARG A 156 -8.97 9.61 -3.09
CA ARG A 156 -9.61 9.74 -1.77
C ARG A 156 -8.91 8.89 -0.72
N SER A 157 -8.48 7.68 -1.07
CA SER A 157 -7.73 6.80 -0.18
C SER A 157 -6.40 7.45 0.21
N GLY A 158 -5.62 7.96 -0.77
CA GLY A 158 -4.40 8.71 -0.50
C GLY A 158 -4.62 9.93 0.40
N LEU A 159 -5.67 10.71 0.15
CA LEU A 159 -6.02 11.86 1.00
C LEU A 159 -6.44 11.46 2.43
N GLN A 160 -7.16 10.34 2.59
CA GLN A 160 -7.50 9.83 3.92
C GLN A 160 -6.25 9.39 4.68
N VAL A 161 -5.31 8.73 4.01
CA VAL A 161 -3.99 8.37 4.58
C VAL A 161 -3.27 9.63 5.07
N LEU A 162 -3.18 10.68 4.26
CA LEU A 162 -2.56 11.95 4.66
C LEU A 162 -3.33 12.68 5.77
N ARG A 163 -4.66 12.61 5.78
CA ARG A 163 -5.47 13.19 6.86
C ARG A 163 -5.21 12.49 8.18
N LEU A 164 -5.11 11.16 8.18
CA LEU A 164 -4.79 10.38 9.38
C LEU A 164 -3.38 10.71 9.88
N PHE A 165 -2.42 10.95 8.99
CA PHE A 165 -1.09 11.44 9.33
C PHE A 165 -1.13 12.80 10.04
N ALA A 166 -1.85 13.77 9.48
CA ALA A 166 -1.98 15.12 10.04
C ALA A 166 -2.65 15.14 11.42
N GLN A 167 -3.45 14.11 11.75
CA GLN A 167 -4.12 13.97 13.05
C GLN A 167 -3.26 13.26 14.11
N GLN A 168 -2.10 12.72 13.76
CA GLN A 168 -1.29 11.98 14.73
C GLN A 168 -0.71 12.89 15.83
N PRO A 169 -0.69 12.43 17.10
CA PRO A 169 -0.24 13.24 18.25
C PRO A 169 1.18 13.80 18.10
N PHE A 170 2.09 13.07 17.45
CA PHE A 170 3.47 13.50 17.24
C PHE A 170 3.60 14.70 16.29
N PHE A 171 2.64 14.90 15.38
CA PHE A 171 2.61 16.07 14.50
C PHE A 171 2.21 17.33 15.28
N ARG A 172 1.32 17.15 16.27
CA ARG A 172 0.88 18.21 17.18
C ARG A 172 2.00 18.63 18.17
N SER A 173 2.92 17.72 18.51
CA SER A 173 4.07 18.01 19.39
C SER A 173 5.32 18.55 18.69
N MET A 174 5.31 18.73 17.36
CA MET A 174 6.38 19.45 16.63
C MET A 174 6.05 20.93 16.39
N GLY A 175 4.86 21.38 16.79
CA GLY A 175 4.36 22.75 16.60
C GLY A 175 4.46 23.66 17.83
N THR A 176 5.23 23.28 18.86
CA THR A 176 5.53 24.07 20.07
C THR A 176 7.01 24.02 20.36
#